data_AF-A0A7J4THU1-F1
#
_entry.id   AF-A0A7J4THU1-F1
#
_cell.length_a   1.000
_cell.length_b   1.000
_cell.length_c   1.000
_cell.angle_alpha   90.00
_cell.angle_beta   90.00
_cell.angle_gamma   90.00
#
_symmetry.space_group_name_H-M   'P 1'
#
loop_
_entity.id
_entity.type
_entity.pdbx_description
1 polymer ?
#
loop_
_entity_poly.entity_id
_entity_poly.type
_entity_poly.pdbx_seq_one_letter_code
_entity_poly.pdbx_strand_id
1 'polypeptide(L)' 'MKLGTLLLDEFTVYIVDRRGHGMSGPCGIKTPQFLKDSLTALNETIPYSNLVELKGHNHDSAQDYGKPKPIAQELRRFF' A
#
# COMPACT_ATOMS: atom_id res chain seq x y z
N MET A 1 -12.63 -9.05 3.62
CA MET A 1 -11.51 -8.12 3.40
C MET A 1 -11.64 -6.93 4.34
N LYS A 2 -11.01 -7.03 5.51
CA LYS A 2 -11.06 -6.11 6.65
C LYS A 2 -10.63 -4.70 6.27
N LEU A 3 -9.58 -4.55 5.46
CA LEU A 3 -9.11 -3.23 5.01
C LEU A 3 -10.21 -2.50 4.22
N GLY A 4 -10.86 -3.20 3.30
CA GLY A 4 -11.95 -2.62 2.52
C GLY A 4 -13.07 -2.11 3.44
N THR A 5 -13.53 -2.94 4.38
CA THR A 5 -14.55 -2.54 5.36
C THR A 5 -14.17 -1.30 6.17
N LEU A 6 -12.89 -1.13 6.50
CA LEU A 6 -12.39 0.04 7.24
C LEU A 6 -12.34 1.34 6.41
N LEU A 7 -12.61 1.28 5.11
CA LEU A 7 -12.55 2.43 4.19
C LEU A 7 -13.90 2.73 3.51
N LEU A 8 -14.91 1.87 3.67
CA LEU A 8 -16.20 1.95 2.95
C LEU A 8 -17.06 3.16 3.29
N ASP A 9 -16.83 3.79 4.45
CA ASP A 9 -17.55 4.97 4.92
C ASP A 9 -17.09 6.27 4.24
N GLU A 10 -15.90 6.27 3.65
CA GLU A 10 -15.27 7.47 3.08
C GLU A 10 -14.89 7.31 1.61
N PHE A 11 -14.60 6.07 1.18
CA PHE A 11 -14.17 5.77 -0.18
C PHE A 11 -15.09 4.75 -0.85
N THR A 12 -15.22 4.84 -2.17
CA THR A 12 -15.69 3.71 -2.97
C THR A 12 -14.57 2.69 -3.09
N VAL A 13 -14.76 1.50 -2.49
CA VAL A 13 -13.73 0.45 -2.44
C VAL A 13 -14.01 -0.63 -3.48
N TYR A 14 -13.04 -0.86 -4.38
CA TYR A 14 -13.01 -2.01 -5.27
C TYR A 14 -12.04 -3.08 -4.74
N ILE A 15 -12.50 -4.33 -4.65
CA ILE A 15 -11.71 -5.46 -4.19
C ILE A 15 -11.36 -6.32 -5.41
N VAL A 16 -10.06 -6.50 -5.66
CA VAL A 16 -9.53 -7.28 -6.79
C VAL A 16 -8.59 -8.38 -6.29
N ASP A 17 -8.50 -9.48 -7.04
CA ASP A 17 -7.57 -10.57 -6.74
C ASP A 17 -6.11 -10.08 -6.88
N ARG A 18 -5.29 -10.37 -5.86
CA ARG A 18 -3.86 -10.06 -5.93
C ARG A 18 -3.17 -10.89 -7.00
N ARG A 19 -2.10 -10.35 -7.60
CA ARG A 19 -1.19 -11.14 -8.45
C ARG A 19 -0.72 -12.40 -7.71
N GLY A 20 -0.67 -13.53 -8.41
CA GLY A 20 -0.41 -14.85 -7.86
C GLY A 20 -1.65 -15.58 -7.32
N HIS A 21 -2.83 -14.95 -7.33
CA HIS A 21 -4.09 -15.52 -6.85
C HIS A 21 -5.20 -15.38 -7.90
N GLY A 22 -6.16 -16.31 -7.87
CA GLY A 22 -7.32 -16.28 -8.77
C GLY A 22 -6.90 -16.19 -10.23
N MET A 23 -7.47 -15.23 -10.94
CA MET A 23 -7.20 -14.99 -12.37
C MET A 23 -6.08 -13.97 -12.63
N SER A 24 -5.39 -13.48 -11.58
CA SER A 24 -4.45 -12.35 -11.67
C SER A 24 -3.02 -12.73 -12.10
N GLY A 25 -2.80 -13.94 -12.63
CA GLY A 25 -1.50 -14.40 -13.15
C GLY A 25 -0.43 -14.67 -12.07
N PRO A 26 0.83 -14.97 -12.44
CA PRO A 26 1.88 -15.43 -11.53
C PRO A 26 2.49 -14.32 -10.65
N CYS A 27 2.99 -14.68 -9.46
CA CYS A 27 3.60 -13.74 -8.49
C CYS A 27 4.95 -13.17 -8.98
N GLY A 28 5.28 -11.94 -8.58
CA GLY A 28 6.58 -11.29 -8.85
C GLY A 28 7.61 -11.47 -7.72
N ILE A 29 8.84 -10.98 -7.93
CA ILE A 29 9.93 -11.00 -6.95
C ILE A 29 9.91 -9.78 -6.01
N LYS A 30 10.66 -9.85 -4.90
CA LYS A 30 10.75 -8.81 -3.87
C LYS A 30 11.30 -7.49 -4.44
N THR A 31 10.85 -6.39 -3.84
CA THR A 31 11.26 -5.03 -4.20
C THR A 31 12.79 -4.85 -4.07
N PRO A 32 13.47 -4.40 -5.14
CA PRO A 32 14.90 -4.13 -5.11
C PRO A 32 15.23 -2.80 -4.41
N GLN A 33 16.44 -2.70 -3.83
CA GLN A 33 16.87 -1.52 -3.08
C GLN A 33 16.82 -0.22 -3.89
N PHE A 34 17.16 -0.27 -5.19
CA PHE A 34 17.15 0.90 -6.06
C PHE A 34 15.79 1.63 -6.09
N LEU A 35 14.68 0.91 -5.85
CA LEU A 35 13.36 1.53 -5.84
C LEU A 35 13.20 2.48 -4.63
N LYS A 36 13.76 2.11 -3.47
CA LYS A 36 13.76 3.00 -2.30
C LYS A 36 14.59 4.24 -2.55
N ASP A 37 15.79 4.06 -3.09
CA ASP A 37 16.70 5.17 -3.39
C ASP A 37 16.05 6.14 -4.40
N SER A 38 15.34 5.59 -5.40
CA SER A 38 14.58 6.38 -6.37
C SER A 38 13.44 7.16 -5.71
N LEU A 39 12.69 6.56 -4.79
CA LEU A 39 11.61 7.24 -4.06
C LEU A 39 12.13 8.41 -3.21
N THR A 40 13.28 8.23 -2.54
CA THR A 40 13.94 9.30 -1.81
C THR A 40 14.32 10.46 -2.73
N ALA A 41 14.99 10.16 -3.84
CA ALA A 41 15.41 11.19 -4.81
C ALA A 41 14.22 11.95 -5.40
N LEU A 42 13.13 11.25 -5.73
CA LEU A 42 11.91 11.89 -6.24
C LEU A 42 11.28 12.81 -5.20
N ASN A 43 11.20 12.38 -3.94
CA ASN A 43 10.64 13.20 -2.87
C ASN A 43 11.48 14.45 -2.57
N GLU A 44 12.79 14.39 -2.74
CA GLU A 44 13.68 15.54 -2.60
C GLU A 44 13.59 16.51 -3.80
N THR A 45 13.27 15.99 -4.99
CA THR A 45 13.26 16.77 -6.23
C THR A 45 11.90 17.43 -6.50
N ILE A 46 10.80 16.74 -6.19
CA ILE A 46 9.46 17.20 -6.54
C ILE A 46 8.92 18.11 -5.42
N PRO A 47 8.67 19.40 -5.70
CA PRO A 47 8.13 20.30 -4.69
C PRO A 47 6.73 19.86 -4.27
N TYR A 48 6.44 20.00 -2.97
CA TYR A 48 5.18 19.58 -2.34
C TYR A 48 4.89 18.07 -2.41
N SER A 49 5.90 17.25 -2.71
CA SER A 49 5.83 15.80 -2.53
C SER A 49 5.65 15.42 -1.06
N ASN A 50 4.83 14.42 -0.79
CA ASN A 50 4.68 13.81 0.53
C ASN A 50 4.98 12.32 0.46
N LEU A 51 6.10 11.89 1.05
CA LEU A 51 6.51 10.51 1.16
C LEU A 51 6.32 10.00 2.59
N VAL A 52 5.45 9.01 2.77
CA VAL A 52 5.16 8.39 4.06
C VAL A 52 5.63 6.93 4.07
N GLU A 53 6.63 6.62 4.90
CA GLU A 53 7.04 5.23 5.15
C GLU A 53 6.29 4.65 6.35
N LEU A 54 5.53 3.58 6.11
CA LEU A 54 4.84 2.83 7.17
C LEU A 54 5.81 1.88 7.87
N LYS A 55 6.57 2.41 8.84
CA LYS A 55 7.59 1.64 9.57
C LYS A 55 6.99 0.35 10.17
N GLY A 56 7.72 -0.76 10.03
CA GLY A 56 7.30 -2.07 10.54
C GLY A 56 6.16 -2.73 9.74
N HIS A 57 5.81 -2.19 8.58
CA HIS A 57 4.83 -2.75 7.66
C HIS A 57 5.49 -3.16 6.34
N ASN A 58 4.84 -4.08 5.63
CA ASN A 58 5.27 -4.62 4.35
C ASN A 58 4.06 -4.78 3.41
N HIS A 59 4.26 -5.33 2.22
CA HIS A 59 3.20 -5.53 1.24
C HIS A 59 2.04 -6.43 1.71
N ASP A 60 2.26 -7.29 2.71
CA ASP A 60 1.22 -8.13 3.32
C ASP A 60 0.40 -7.40 4.39
N SER A 61 0.85 -6.23 4.87
CA SER A 61 0.22 -5.55 5.99
C SER A 61 -1.22 -5.09 5.72
N ALA A 62 -1.59 -4.91 4.45
CA ALA A 62 -2.94 -4.57 4.03
C ALA A 62 -3.92 -5.77 4.08
N GLN A 63 -3.42 -7.00 4.21
CA GLN A 63 -4.22 -8.22 4.18
C GLN A 63 -4.99 -8.45 5.49
N ASP A 64 -6.00 -9.33 5.46
CA ASP A 64 -6.83 -9.64 6.63
C ASP A 64 -6.07 -10.30 7.79
N TYR A 65 -4.96 -10.98 7.47
CA TYR A 65 -4.00 -11.56 8.41
C TYR A 65 -2.85 -10.62 8.79
N GLY A 66 -2.77 -9.45 8.16
CA GLY A 66 -1.75 -8.43 8.42
C GLY A 66 -2.18 -7.43 9.49
N LYS A 67 -1.96 -6.14 9.21
CA LYS A 67 -2.30 -5.00 10.07
C LYS A 67 -3.12 -3.96 9.30
N PRO A 68 -4.35 -4.29 8.85
CA PRO A 68 -5.11 -3.44 7.95
C PRO A 68 -5.56 -2.11 8.59
N LYS A 69 -5.70 -2.06 9.92
CA LYS A 69 -6.17 -0.85 10.63
C LYS A 69 -5.18 0.33 10.55
N PRO A 70 -3.89 0.19 10.88
CA PRO A 70 -2.89 1.22 10.61
C PRO A 70 -2.84 1.66 9.15
N ILE A 71 -2.96 0.73 8.20
CA ILE A 71 -2.98 1.07 6.77
C ILE A 71 -4.17 1.97 6.43
N ALA A 72 -5.38 1.63 6.90
CA ALA A 72 -6.57 2.43 6.68
C ALA A 72 -6.44 3.85 7.24
N GLN A 73 -5.85 3.99 8.44
CA GLN A 73 -5.65 5.30 9.09
C GLN A 73 -4.74 6.23 8.27
N GLU A 74 -3.66 5.69 7.72
CA GLU A 74 -2.73 6.51 6.91
C GLU A 74 -3.30 6.81 5.53
N LEU A 75 -4.06 5.90 4.92
CA LEU A 75 -4.78 6.19 3.66
C LEU A 75 -5.77 7.35 3.82
N ARG A 76 -6.53 7.39 4.92
CA ARG A 76 -7.45 8.51 5.23
C ARG A 76 -6.75 9.85 5.47
N ARG A 77 -5.48 9.85 5.85
CA ARG A 77 -4.70 11.10 6.02
C ARG A 77 -4.08 11.56 4.71
N PHE A 78 -3.87 10.63 3.78
CA PHE A 78 -3.18 10.88 2.54
C PHE A 78 -4.10 11.44 1.45
N PHE A 79 -5.36 10.98 1.41
CA PHE A 79 -6.40 11.46 0.51
C PHE A 79 -7.36 12.41 1.23
#